data_AF-A0A2Z6QSJ3-F1
#
_entry.id   AF-A0A2Z6QSJ3-F1
#
_cell.length_a   1.000
_cell.length_b   1.000
_cell.length_c   1.000
_cell.angle_alpha   90.00
_cell.angle_beta   90.00
_cell.angle_gamma   90.00
#
_symmetry.space_group_name_H-M   'P 1'
#
loop_
_entity.id
_entity.type
_entity.pdbx_description
1 polymer ?
#
loop_
_entity_poly.entity_id
_entity_poly.type
_entity_poly.pdbx_seq_one_letter_code
_entity_poly.pdbx_strand_id
1 'polypeptide(L)'
;MIRLLSYNLIDTPMGDELIGQHEDMDPELIARGIFDEESELPYVNVPITLSSMNNMNGVCKQCNRSNTFMNWCQPCNSKRFQRQYEADKKYSSGNKMIDEFINYVQESASRPSEVIEWIPYERLINIRFYEKSYSKNGLLELYIANWMDGYIVGWDQEKNNWERNCTGVEVLLRKIDDNIVHLMSPGDFLYEIKSQFKLNTCDIIIKCYGITRDPYTGTYYMVMQ
;
A
#
# COMPACT_ATOMS: atom_id res chain seq x y z
N MET A 1 -44.22 -3.05 49.49
CA MET A 1 -44.77 -2.46 48.25
C MET A 1 -44.60 -3.52 47.17
N ILE A 2 -45.54 -4.47 47.02
CA ILE A 2 -46.61 -4.48 45.98
C ILE A 2 -45.98 -4.12 44.60
N ARG A 3 -45.90 -4.98 43.57
CA ARG A 3 -46.86 -5.97 43.04
C ARG A 3 -46.14 -6.97 42.11
N LEU A 4 -46.58 -8.21 42.16
CA LEU A 4 -46.49 -9.24 41.11
C LEU A 4 -47.21 -8.77 39.83
N LEU A 5 -46.81 -9.30 38.67
CA LEU A 5 -47.65 -10.16 37.83
C LEU A 5 -46.78 -11.02 36.89
N SER A 6 -46.75 -12.30 37.20
CA SER A 6 -46.49 -13.46 36.34
C SER A 6 -47.58 -13.62 35.28
N TYR A 7 -47.25 -14.19 34.11
CA TYR A 7 -48.04 -15.27 33.51
C TYR A 7 -47.11 -16.17 32.68
N ASN A 8 -47.29 -17.47 32.89
CA ASN A 8 -46.59 -18.61 32.31
C ASN A 8 -47.66 -19.65 31.92
N LEU A 9 -47.27 -20.62 31.08
CA LEU A 9 -47.95 -21.88 30.71
C LEU A 9 -48.86 -21.76 29.46
N ILE A 10 -48.84 -22.71 28.51
CA ILE A 10 -49.12 -24.15 28.69
C ILE A 10 -48.33 -25.05 27.71
N ASP A 11 -47.69 -26.07 28.28
CA ASP A 11 -47.48 -27.51 27.95
C ASP A 11 -47.40 -28.09 26.51
N THR A 12 -46.29 -28.85 26.35
CA THR A 12 -45.84 -30.03 25.53
C THR A 12 -46.87 -31.15 25.20
N PRO A 13 -46.60 -32.28 24.45
CA PRO A 13 -45.31 -32.93 24.02
C PRO A 13 -45.24 -33.64 22.62
N MET A 14 -44.02 -34.10 22.27
CA MET A 14 -43.57 -35.33 21.54
C MET A 14 -44.32 -35.93 20.33
N GLY A 15 -43.54 -36.27 19.29
CA GLY A 15 -43.87 -37.29 18.28
C GLY A 15 -42.72 -37.52 17.29
N ASP A 16 -42.26 -38.77 17.20
CA ASP A 16 -41.05 -39.28 16.55
C ASP A 16 -41.01 -39.26 15.00
N GLU A 17 -39.79 -39.43 14.49
CA GLU A 17 -39.35 -40.12 13.26
C GLU A 17 -40.10 -39.89 11.94
N LEU A 18 -39.36 -39.46 10.91
CA LEU A 18 -39.33 -40.16 9.61
C LEU A 18 -37.98 -39.93 8.91
N ILE A 19 -37.18 -41.00 8.88
CA ILE A 19 -36.08 -41.25 7.96
C ILE A 19 -36.67 -41.39 6.55
N GLY A 20 -36.11 -40.68 5.57
CA GLY A 20 -36.61 -40.73 4.19
C GLY A 20 -35.68 -40.12 3.15
N GLN A 21 -34.71 -40.92 2.73
CA GLN A 21 -34.22 -41.05 1.35
C GLN A 21 -33.50 -39.84 0.72
N HIS A 22 -32.17 -39.91 0.74
CA HIS A 22 -31.33 -39.31 -0.31
C HIS A 22 -31.66 -40.03 -1.61
N GLU A 23 -32.35 -39.36 -2.52
CA GLU A 23 -32.40 -39.77 -3.93
C GLU A 23 -31.12 -39.29 -4.61
N ASP A 24 -30.39 -40.24 -5.20
CA ASP A 24 -29.18 -39.99 -5.97
C ASP A 24 -29.52 -39.09 -7.18
N MET A 25 -28.95 -37.88 -7.20
CA MET A 25 -29.06 -36.98 -8.35
C MET A 25 -28.27 -37.55 -9.54
N ASP A 26 -28.93 -37.65 -10.70
CA ASP A 26 -28.33 -38.10 -11.96
C ASP A 26 -27.10 -37.23 -12.32
N PRO A 27 -25.89 -37.82 -12.37
CA PRO A 27 -24.66 -37.09 -12.68
C PRO A 27 -24.67 -36.38 -14.04
N GLU A 28 -25.50 -36.83 -14.99
CA GLU A 28 -25.57 -36.24 -16.33
C GLU A 28 -26.34 -34.91 -16.37
N LEU A 29 -27.23 -34.68 -15.40
CA LEU A 29 -27.99 -33.42 -15.25
C LEU A 29 -27.18 -32.34 -14.52
N ILE A 30 -26.34 -32.71 -13.55
CA ILE A 30 -25.40 -31.77 -12.90
C ILE A 30 -24.36 -31.22 -13.90
N ALA A 31 -23.89 -32.08 -14.82
CA ALA A 31 -22.89 -31.69 -15.82
C ALA A 31 -23.39 -30.70 -16.88
N ARG A 32 -24.72 -30.56 -17.03
CA ARG A 32 -25.34 -29.66 -18.03
C ARG A 32 -25.85 -28.33 -17.47
N GLY A 33 -25.86 -28.14 -16.14
CA GLY A 33 -26.02 -26.84 -15.51
C GLY A 33 -27.34 -26.11 -15.79
N ILE A 34 -28.48 -26.82 -15.80
CA ILE A 34 -29.81 -26.22 -16.01
C ILE A 34 -30.65 -26.42 -14.75
N PHE A 35 -30.96 -25.32 -14.06
CA PHE A 35 -32.09 -25.20 -13.14
C PHE A 35 -32.95 -24.00 -13.59
N ASP A 36 -34.27 -24.23 -13.61
CA ASP A 36 -35.38 -23.43 -14.15
C ASP A 36 -35.33 -21.92 -13.82
N GLU A 37 -35.39 -21.03 -14.82
CA GLU A 37 -36.60 -20.44 -15.44
C GLU A 37 -37.50 -19.63 -14.47
N GLU A 38 -37.14 -18.36 -14.25
CA GLU A 38 -38.10 -17.24 -14.22
C GLU A 38 -37.36 -15.87 -14.25
N SER A 39 -36.88 -15.46 -15.43
CA SER A 39 -36.98 -14.05 -15.88
C SER A 39 -36.56 -13.96 -17.35
N GLU A 40 -37.53 -13.69 -18.23
CA GLU A 40 -37.27 -13.36 -19.62
C GLU A 40 -36.73 -11.92 -19.71
N LEU A 41 -35.42 -11.77 -19.88
CA LEU A 41 -34.83 -10.64 -20.60
C LEU A 41 -33.75 -11.19 -21.54
N PRO A 42 -33.75 -10.84 -22.84
CA PRO A 42 -32.81 -11.42 -23.79
C PRO A 42 -31.39 -10.93 -23.48
N TYR A 43 -30.55 -11.81 -22.94
CA TYR A 43 -29.11 -11.58 -22.87
C TYR A 43 -28.55 -11.59 -24.30
N VAL A 44 -28.36 -10.40 -24.86
CA VAL A 44 -27.53 -10.23 -26.06
C VAL A 44 -26.10 -10.60 -25.66
N ASN A 45 -25.63 -11.77 -26.13
CA ASN A 45 -24.23 -12.16 -26.06
C ASN A 45 -23.42 -11.25 -27.00
N VAL A 46 -23.04 -10.07 -26.51
CA VAL A 46 -21.95 -9.30 -27.10
C VAL A 46 -20.66 -9.96 -26.63
N PRO A 47 -19.78 -10.44 -27.51
CA PRO A 47 -18.45 -10.86 -27.11
C PRO A 47 -17.78 -9.64 -26.47
N ILE A 48 -17.64 -9.64 -25.14
CA ILE A 48 -16.79 -8.67 -24.46
C ILE A 48 -15.37 -9.08 -24.85
N THR A 49 -14.92 -8.59 -26.00
CA THR A 49 -13.50 -8.56 -26.32
C THR A 49 -12.82 -7.82 -25.18
N LEU A 50 -11.78 -8.43 -24.62
CA LEU A 50 -10.94 -7.90 -23.54
C LEU A 50 -10.18 -6.62 -23.95
N SER A 51 -10.64 -5.91 -25.00
CA SER A 51 -10.05 -4.72 -25.60
C SER A 51 -10.75 -3.41 -25.21
N SER A 52 -11.79 -3.46 -24.37
CA SER A 52 -12.57 -2.25 -24.02
C SER A 52 -12.82 -2.10 -22.52
N MET A 53 -11.82 -2.36 -21.68
CA MET A 53 -11.75 -1.61 -20.42
C MET A 53 -11.27 -0.21 -20.80
N ASN A 54 -12.19 0.75 -20.87
CA ASN A 54 -11.84 2.16 -20.95
C ASN A 54 -10.79 2.45 -19.88
N ASN A 55 -9.54 2.64 -20.30
CA ASN A 55 -8.47 2.94 -19.40
C ASN A 55 -8.69 4.36 -18.85
N MET A 56 -9.39 4.45 -17.72
CA MET A 56 -9.73 5.71 -17.04
C MET A 56 -8.50 6.55 -16.72
N ASN A 57 -7.31 5.95 -16.67
CA ASN A 57 -6.05 6.61 -16.35
C ASN A 57 -5.35 7.21 -17.59
N GLY A 58 -5.90 7.00 -18.79
CA GLY A 58 -5.33 7.47 -20.04
C GLY A 58 -4.08 6.70 -20.50
N VAL A 59 -3.59 7.05 -21.69
CA VAL A 59 -2.45 6.38 -22.34
C VAL A 59 -1.16 7.17 -22.10
N CYS A 60 -0.06 6.47 -21.83
CA CYS A 60 1.25 7.09 -21.71
C CYS A 60 1.74 7.61 -23.07
N LYS A 61 2.04 8.91 -23.16
CA LYS A 61 2.55 9.54 -24.39
C LYS A 61 3.91 9.01 -24.85
N GLN A 62 4.70 8.38 -23.97
CA GLN A 62 6.04 7.89 -24.29
C GLN A 62 6.05 6.47 -24.85
N CYS A 63 5.24 5.57 -24.29
CA CYS A 63 5.27 4.15 -24.68
C CYS A 63 3.95 3.64 -25.29
N ASN A 64 2.93 4.50 -25.41
CA ASN A 64 1.60 4.19 -25.94
C ASN A 64 0.87 3.04 -25.22
N ARG A 65 1.31 2.70 -24.00
CA ARG A 65 0.63 1.73 -23.12
C ARG A 65 -0.30 2.43 -22.15
N SER A 66 -1.27 1.69 -21.63
CA SER A 66 -2.14 2.15 -20.56
C SER A 66 -1.34 2.60 -19.33
N ASN A 67 -1.68 3.76 -18.78
CA ASN A 67 -1.20 4.19 -17.49
C ASN A 67 -1.75 3.29 -16.38
N THR A 68 -0.92 3.02 -15.36
CA THR A 68 -1.34 2.24 -14.18
C THR A 68 -2.11 3.11 -13.18
N PHE A 69 -1.90 4.43 -13.21
CA PHE A 69 -2.65 5.42 -12.43
C PHE A 69 -2.70 6.77 -13.17
N MET A 70 -3.55 7.71 -12.74
CA MET A 70 -3.61 9.06 -13.32
C MET A 70 -2.20 9.68 -13.41
N ASN A 71 -1.79 10.06 -14.63
CA ASN A 71 -0.45 10.59 -14.94
C ASN A 71 0.74 9.69 -14.53
N TRP A 72 0.52 8.39 -14.34
CA TRP A 72 1.56 7.44 -13.94
C TRP A 72 1.64 6.24 -14.88
N CYS A 73 2.78 6.11 -15.54
CA CYS A 73 3.11 4.94 -16.37
C CYS A 73 4.21 4.15 -15.67
N GLN A 74 3.86 3.09 -14.94
CA GLN A 74 4.81 2.27 -14.19
C GLN A 74 6.02 1.82 -15.03
N PRO A 75 5.87 1.28 -16.26
CA PRO A 75 7.03 0.84 -17.04
C PRO A 75 7.99 1.98 -17.44
N CYS A 76 7.45 3.19 -17.65
CA CYS A 76 8.29 4.34 -17.98
C CYS A 76 8.91 4.96 -16.72
N ASN A 77 8.16 5.05 -15.63
CA ASN A 77 8.62 5.64 -14.37
C ASN A 77 9.67 4.76 -13.68
N SER A 78 9.52 3.44 -13.71
CA SER A 78 10.56 2.50 -13.26
C SER A 78 11.90 2.77 -13.96
N LYS A 79 11.89 2.90 -15.30
CA LYS A 79 13.09 3.25 -16.08
C LYS A 79 13.64 4.64 -15.77
N ARG A 80 12.78 5.61 -15.43
CA ARG A 80 13.21 6.96 -15.03
C ARG A 80 13.96 6.92 -13.71
N PHE A 81 13.44 6.21 -12.71
CA PHE A 81 14.11 6.02 -11.42
C PHE A 81 15.47 5.36 -11.59
N GLN A 82 15.56 4.27 -12.35
CA GLN A 82 16.83 3.59 -12.64
C GLN A 82 17.87 4.55 -13.25
N ARG A 83 17.49 5.30 -14.29
CA ARG A 83 18.39 6.28 -14.92
C ARG A 83 18.81 7.40 -13.97
N GLN A 84 17.89 7.86 -13.13
CA GLN A 84 18.18 8.91 -12.15
C GLN A 84 19.18 8.43 -11.10
N TYR A 85 19.00 7.21 -10.60
CA TYR A 85 19.92 6.57 -9.67
C TYR A 85 21.32 6.38 -10.30
N GLU A 86 21.38 5.95 -11.56
CA GLU A 86 22.65 5.79 -12.30
C GLU A 86 23.34 7.12 -12.61
N ALA A 87 22.58 8.18 -12.87
CA ALA A 87 23.11 9.47 -13.31
C ALA A 87 23.67 10.32 -12.17
N ASP A 88 23.10 10.25 -10.96
CA ASP A 88 23.45 11.15 -9.86
C ASP A 88 23.49 10.43 -8.51
N LYS A 89 24.69 10.43 -7.92
CA LYS A 89 24.96 9.79 -6.63
C LYS A 89 24.16 10.39 -5.47
N LYS A 90 23.58 11.59 -5.61
CA LYS A 90 22.72 12.17 -4.57
C LYS A 90 21.45 11.35 -4.30
N TYR A 91 21.06 10.46 -5.22
CA TYR A 91 19.94 9.54 -5.07
C TYR A 91 20.34 8.18 -4.49
N SER A 92 21.61 7.97 -4.17
CA SER A 92 22.10 6.80 -3.45
C SER A 92 22.34 7.17 -2.00
N SER A 93 21.97 6.26 -1.10
CA SER A 93 22.26 6.33 0.32
C SER A 93 23.70 5.99 0.67
N GLY A 94 24.45 5.41 -0.28
CA GLY A 94 25.74 4.77 -0.04
C GLY A 94 25.63 3.46 0.75
N ASN A 95 24.41 3.03 1.11
CA ASN A 95 24.12 1.75 1.71
C ASN A 95 23.41 0.85 0.69
N LYS A 96 24.11 -0.19 0.24
CA LYS A 96 23.62 -1.13 -0.78
C LYS A 96 22.24 -1.72 -0.46
N MET A 97 21.97 -2.04 0.81
CA MET A 97 20.70 -2.64 1.22
C MET A 97 19.53 -1.66 1.07
N ILE A 98 19.74 -0.42 1.51
CA ILE A 98 18.73 0.64 1.39
C ILE A 98 18.49 0.98 -0.08
N ASP A 99 19.56 1.08 -0.87
CA ASP A 99 19.47 1.37 -2.30
C ASP A 99 18.75 0.25 -3.06
N GLU A 100 19.03 -1.03 -2.75
CA GLU A 100 18.30 -2.18 -3.33
C GLU A 100 16.81 -2.15 -2.95
N PHE A 101 16.49 -1.85 -1.69
CA PHE A 101 15.11 -1.71 -1.22
C PHE A 101 14.36 -0.58 -1.97
N ILE A 102 14.95 0.60 -2.04
CA ILE A 102 14.35 1.76 -2.71
C ILE A 102 14.13 1.45 -4.20
N ASN A 103 15.14 0.88 -4.87
CA ASN A 103 15.01 0.48 -6.28
C ASN A 103 13.89 -0.55 -6.49
N TYR A 104 13.78 -1.56 -5.62
CA TYR A 104 12.72 -2.56 -5.70
C TYR A 104 11.31 -1.95 -5.57
N VAL A 105 11.14 -1.02 -4.63
CA VAL A 105 9.85 -0.32 -4.44
C VAL A 105 9.54 0.58 -5.63
N GLN A 106 10.51 1.37 -6.09
CA GLN A 106 10.35 2.27 -7.24
C GLN A 106 10.08 1.53 -8.55
N GLU A 107 10.69 0.35 -8.73
CA GLU A 107 10.47 -0.50 -9.90
C GLU A 107 9.02 -1.01 -9.95
N SER A 108 8.42 -1.33 -8.81
CA SER A 108 7.07 -1.90 -8.72
C SER A 108 5.96 -0.86 -8.52
N ALA A 109 6.30 0.40 -8.23
CA ALA A 109 5.34 1.47 -7.93
C ALA A 109 4.35 1.71 -9.08
N SER A 110 3.08 1.44 -8.81
CA SER A 110 1.97 1.55 -9.76
C SER A 110 1.29 2.93 -9.75
N ARG A 111 1.59 3.74 -8.73
CA ARG A 111 1.07 5.09 -8.51
C ARG A 111 2.07 5.93 -7.69
N PRO A 112 1.98 7.27 -7.72
CA PRO A 112 2.93 8.15 -7.02
C PRO A 112 2.97 7.90 -5.50
N SER A 113 1.85 7.52 -4.89
CA SER A 113 1.77 7.31 -3.44
C SER A 113 2.52 6.08 -2.92
N GLU A 114 2.96 5.19 -3.81
CA GLU A 114 3.74 3.99 -3.47
C GLU A 114 5.26 4.23 -3.56
N VAL A 115 5.67 5.40 -4.04
CA VAL A 115 7.09 5.73 -4.20
C VAL A 115 7.71 5.97 -2.84
N ILE A 116 8.83 5.30 -2.59
CA ILE A 116 9.75 5.58 -1.49
C ILE A 116 11.01 6.17 -2.11
N GLU A 117 11.48 7.29 -1.57
CA GLU A 117 12.66 8.01 -2.05
C GLU A 117 13.83 7.91 -1.07
N TRP A 118 15.05 7.97 -1.59
CA TRP A 118 16.17 8.43 -0.79
C TRP A 118 16.07 9.96 -0.68
N ILE A 119 15.93 10.46 0.54
CA ILE A 119 15.76 11.89 0.82
C ILE A 119 17.08 12.41 1.40
N PRO A 120 17.83 13.26 0.68
CA PRO A 120 19.03 13.87 1.24
C PRO A 120 18.68 14.66 2.50
N TYR A 121 19.43 14.45 3.58
CA TYR A 121 19.08 14.96 4.90
C TYR A 121 19.02 16.49 4.93
N GLU A 122 19.86 17.16 4.15
CA GLU A 122 19.86 18.62 3.96
C GLU A 122 18.57 19.16 3.33
N ARG A 123 17.71 18.30 2.77
CA ARG A 123 16.37 18.66 2.28
C ARG A 123 15.31 18.72 3.39
N LEU A 124 15.65 18.27 4.58
CA LEU A 124 14.83 18.31 5.79
C LEU A 124 15.33 19.45 6.68
N ILE A 125 14.49 20.47 6.88
CA ILE A 125 14.82 21.65 7.69
C ILE A 125 13.94 21.72 8.93
N ASN A 126 14.33 22.57 9.89
CA ASN A 126 13.59 22.77 11.15
C ASN A 126 13.32 21.45 11.90
N ILE A 127 14.28 20.52 11.86
CA ILE A 127 14.16 19.24 12.53
C ILE A 127 14.10 19.48 14.04
N ARG A 128 13.01 19.05 14.67
CA ARG A 128 12.78 19.18 16.11
C ARG A 128 12.31 17.87 16.70
N PHE A 129 12.75 17.57 17.91
CA PHE A 129 12.25 16.44 18.67
C PHE A 129 10.74 16.58 18.91
N TYR A 130 10.01 15.48 18.75
CA TYR A 130 8.57 15.43 18.99
C TYR A 130 8.24 14.54 20.18
N GLU A 131 8.60 13.25 20.10
CA GLU A 131 8.23 12.28 21.12
C GLU A 131 9.26 11.15 21.23
N LYS A 132 9.40 10.61 22.44
CA LYS A 132 10.12 9.37 22.71
C LYS A 132 9.28 8.48 23.62
N SER A 133 8.99 7.26 23.19
CA SER A 133 8.19 6.31 23.96
C SER A 133 8.73 4.88 23.83
N TYR A 134 8.38 4.05 24.79
CA TYR A 134 8.77 2.65 24.84
C TYR A 134 7.53 1.79 24.59
N SER A 135 7.63 0.85 23.65
CA SER A 135 6.56 -0.09 23.32
C SER A 135 7.08 -1.53 23.40
N LYS A 136 6.16 -2.50 23.28
CA LYS A 136 6.53 -3.92 23.14
C LYS A 136 7.46 -4.17 21.95
N ASN A 137 7.40 -3.30 20.93
CA ASN A 137 8.19 -3.39 19.70
C ASN A 137 9.46 -2.53 19.75
N GLY A 138 9.89 -2.09 20.93
CA GLY A 138 11.12 -1.33 21.13
C GLY A 138 10.92 0.17 21.35
N LEU A 139 12.02 0.91 21.20
CA LEU A 139 12.06 2.35 21.38
C LEU A 139 11.51 3.08 20.14
N LEU A 140 10.50 3.91 20.35
CA LEU A 140 10.00 4.85 19.36
C LEU A 140 10.61 6.22 19.64
N GLU A 141 11.28 6.80 18.65
CA GLU A 141 11.82 8.16 18.72
C GLU A 141 11.41 8.91 17.46
N LEU A 142 10.62 9.97 17.65
CA LEU A 142 9.98 10.75 16.60
C LEU A 142 10.46 12.19 16.61
N TYR A 143 10.67 12.72 15.42
CA TYR A 143 11.02 14.11 15.16
C TYR A 143 10.09 14.66 14.09
N ILE A 144 9.90 15.97 14.06
CA ILE A 144 9.17 16.66 13.01
C ILE A 144 10.17 17.47 12.20
N ALA A 145 9.98 17.55 10.88
CA ALA A 145 10.79 18.36 9.98
C ALA A 145 9.93 18.95 8.86
N ASN A 146 10.42 20.00 8.19
CA ASN A 146 9.87 20.45 6.92
C ASN A 146 10.70 19.86 5.77
N TRP A 147 10.06 19.11 4.87
CA TRP A 147 10.66 18.62 3.66
C TRP A 147 10.53 19.63 2.52
N MET A 148 11.66 20.16 2.06
CA MET A 148 11.69 21.24 1.08
C MET A 148 11.20 20.83 -0.32
N ASP A 149 11.42 19.57 -0.74
CA ASP A 149 11.05 19.11 -2.08
C ASP A 149 9.57 18.70 -2.19
N GLY A 150 9.00 18.18 -1.09
CA GLY A 150 7.70 17.51 -1.12
C GLY A 150 7.73 16.18 -1.88
N TYR A 151 6.59 15.47 -1.85
CA TYR A 151 6.49 14.12 -2.43
C TYR A 151 6.12 14.15 -3.91
N ILE A 152 6.55 13.12 -4.63
CA ILE A 152 6.21 12.91 -6.04
C ILE A 152 4.70 12.69 -6.21
N VAL A 153 4.12 13.38 -7.18
CA VAL A 153 2.71 13.20 -7.62
C VAL A 153 2.57 12.78 -9.08
N GLY A 154 3.66 12.84 -9.84
CA GLY A 154 3.62 12.47 -11.25
C GLY A 154 4.92 12.76 -11.96
N TRP A 155 4.91 12.58 -13.28
CA TRP A 155 6.02 12.96 -14.14
C TRP A 155 5.59 14.08 -15.08
N ASP A 156 6.27 15.21 -15.00
CA ASP A 156 6.08 16.33 -15.91
C ASP A 156 6.92 16.10 -17.17
N GLN A 157 6.25 15.81 -18.29
CA GLN A 157 6.91 15.57 -19.57
C GLN A 157 7.55 16.82 -20.15
N GLU A 158 6.99 18.00 -19.90
CA GLU A 158 7.48 19.27 -20.47
C GLU A 158 8.75 19.72 -19.75
N LYS A 159 8.77 19.59 -18.42
CA LYS A 159 9.96 19.88 -17.60
C LYS A 159 10.98 18.75 -17.58
N ASN A 160 10.61 17.56 -18.09
CA ASN A 160 11.40 16.35 -18.03
C ASN A 160 11.90 16.06 -16.59
N ASN A 161 11.01 16.22 -15.62
CA ASN A 161 11.32 16.05 -14.19
C ASN A 161 10.09 15.55 -13.42
N TRP A 162 10.30 15.09 -12.19
CA TRP A 162 9.21 14.71 -11.29
C TRP A 162 8.37 15.92 -10.92
N GLU A 163 7.06 15.76 -11.09
CA GLU A 163 6.09 16.67 -10.50
C GLU A 163 5.97 16.36 -9.01
N ARG A 164 6.13 17.39 -8.18
CA ARG A 164 6.05 17.27 -6.72
C ARG A 164 4.95 18.16 -6.19
N ASN A 165 4.21 17.66 -5.20
CA ASN A 165 3.22 18.45 -4.49
C ASN A 165 3.75 18.91 -3.14
N CYS A 166 3.31 20.10 -2.73
CA CYS A 166 3.56 20.70 -1.43
C CYS A 166 5.05 20.93 -1.12
N THR A 167 5.65 22.01 -1.63
CA THR A 167 6.95 22.48 -1.14
C THR A 167 6.83 22.91 0.33
N GLY A 168 7.65 22.34 1.23
CA GLY A 168 7.61 22.65 2.67
C GLY A 168 6.66 21.78 3.50
N VAL A 169 6.40 20.53 3.08
CA VAL A 169 5.57 19.57 3.83
C VAL A 169 6.15 19.31 5.21
N GLU A 170 5.35 19.43 6.26
CA GLU A 170 5.71 18.90 7.57
C GLU A 170 5.65 17.37 7.53
N VAL A 171 6.75 16.72 7.90
CA VAL A 171 6.92 15.26 7.89
C VAL A 171 7.37 14.78 9.25
N LEU A 172 6.96 13.56 9.58
CA LEU A 172 7.42 12.83 10.74
C LEU A 172 8.67 12.02 10.39
N LEU A 173 9.74 12.18 11.16
CA LEU A 173 10.94 11.36 11.09
C LEU A 173 10.92 10.34 12.22
N ARG A 174 10.86 9.06 11.87
CA ARG A 174 11.00 7.97 12.83
C ARG A 174 12.40 7.41 12.77
N LYS A 175 13.11 7.42 13.89
CA LYS A 175 14.43 6.81 14.01
C LYS A 175 14.35 5.30 13.69
N ILE A 176 15.26 4.84 12.84
CA ILE A 176 15.47 3.41 12.57
C ILE A 176 16.54 2.91 13.54
N ASP A 177 16.34 1.73 14.11
CA ASP A 177 17.36 1.09 14.95
C ASP A 177 18.58 0.73 14.10
N ASP A 178 19.77 1.11 14.56
CA ASP A 178 21.03 0.86 13.84
C ASP A 178 21.24 -0.64 13.58
N ASN A 179 20.75 -1.51 14.46
CA ASN A 179 20.82 -2.96 14.28
C ASN A 179 20.04 -3.43 13.05
N ILE A 180 18.91 -2.79 12.74
CA ILE A 180 18.08 -3.11 11.57
C ILE A 180 18.86 -2.79 10.28
N VAL A 181 19.62 -1.70 10.27
CA VAL A 181 20.37 -1.27 9.08
C VAL A 181 21.65 -2.08 8.86
N HIS A 182 22.26 -2.58 9.94
CA HIS A 182 23.60 -3.20 9.89
C HIS A 182 23.61 -4.73 9.99
N LEU A 183 22.55 -5.38 10.48
CA LEU A 183 22.57 -6.83 10.78
C LEU A 183 21.59 -7.66 9.94
N MET A 184 20.73 -7.02 9.13
CA MET A 184 19.68 -7.71 8.40
C MET A 184 20.05 -8.01 6.94
N SER A 185 19.35 -8.96 6.30
CA SER A 185 19.37 -9.05 4.84
C SER A 185 18.42 -8.00 4.23
N PRO A 186 18.54 -7.63 2.94
CA PRO A 186 17.59 -6.72 2.29
C PRO A 186 16.12 -7.16 2.41
N GLY A 187 15.87 -8.48 2.42
CA GLY A 187 14.53 -9.04 2.61
C GLY A 187 13.99 -8.84 4.03
N ASP A 188 14.85 -9.01 5.03
CA ASP A 188 14.48 -8.81 6.44
C ASP A 188 14.27 -7.33 6.75
N PHE A 189 15.13 -6.45 6.20
CA PHE A 189 14.96 -5.00 6.27
C PHE A 189 13.62 -4.58 5.66
N LEU A 190 13.31 -5.07 4.45
CA LEU A 190 12.03 -4.83 3.78
C LEU A 190 10.84 -5.33 4.62
N TYR A 191 10.97 -6.51 5.23
CA TYR A 191 9.92 -7.09 6.07
C TYR A 191 9.68 -6.25 7.32
N GLU A 192 10.74 -5.84 8.01
CA GLU A 192 10.67 -5.04 9.22
C GLU A 192 10.10 -3.65 8.93
N ILE A 193 10.58 -3.01 7.86
CA ILE A 193 10.04 -1.72 7.41
C ILE A 193 8.54 -1.87 7.07
N LYS A 194 8.14 -2.93 6.33
CA LYS A 194 6.72 -3.23 6.06
C LYS A 194 5.90 -3.55 7.31
N SER A 195 6.46 -4.22 8.30
CA SER A 195 5.79 -4.58 9.55
C SER A 195 5.50 -3.31 10.36
N GLN A 196 6.46 -2.38 10.40
CA GLN A 196 6.33 -1.08 11.04
C GLN A 196 5.27 -0.19 10.35
N PHE A 197 5.06 -0.35 9.03
CA PHE A 197 3.97 0.33 8.31
C PHE A 197 2.59 -0.32 8.50
N LYS A 198 2.52 -1.57 8.94
CA LYS A 198 1.25 -2.27 9.24
C LYS A 198 0.79 -2.10 10.68
N LEU A 199 1.65 -1.64 11.58
CA LEU A 199 1.41 -1.61 13.01
C LEU A 199 1.40 -0.18 13.53
N ASN A 200 0.20 0.37 13.72
CA ASN A 200 -0.20 1.14 14.92
C ASN A 200 -1.34 2.16 14.72
N THR A 201 -2.42 1.83 14.00
CA THR A 201 -3.83 2.17 14.33
C THR A 201 -4.74 1.86 13.13
N CYS A 202 -5.96 1.41 13.43
CA CYS A 202 -7.12 1.25 12.55
C CYS A 202 -6.93 1.70 11.09
N ASP A 203 -6.82 0.76 10.13
CA ASP A 203 -6.96 0.97 8.67
C ASP A 203 -6.22 2.16 7.99
N ILE A 204 -5.40 2.92 8.72
CA ILE A 204 -4.70 4.11 8.27
C ILE A 204 -3.25 3.70 8.01
N ILE A 205 -2.95 3.42 6.75
CA ILE A 205 -1.58 3.28 6.27
C ILE A 205 -0.95 4.68 6.31
N ILE A 206 -0.12 4.96 7.32
CA ILE A 206 0.70 6.17 7.33
C ILE A 206 1.62 6.11 6.12
N LYS A 207 1.55 7.15 5.28
CA LYS A 207 2.33 7.19 4.04
C LYS A 207 3.81 7.35 4.37
N CYS A 208 4.62 6.40 3.90
CA CYS A 208 6.06 6.53 3.84
C CYS A 208 6.45 7.31 2.59
N TYR A 209 7.25 8.36 2.76
CA TYR A 209 7.82 9.11 1.65
C TYR A 209 9.23 8.66 1.31
N GLY A 210 10.00 8.20 2.29
CA GLY A 210 11.40 7.91 2.04
C GLY A 210 12.20 7.50 3.26
N ILE A 211 13.50 7.34 3.03
CA ILE A 211 14.52 7.13 4.05
C ILE A 211 15.55 8.25 3.92
N THR A 212 16.09 8.69 5.04
CA THR A 212 17.19 9.66 5.11
C THR A 212 18.23 9.19 6.12
N ARG A 213 19.41 9.80 6.09
CA ARG A 213 20.47 9.58 7.07
C ARG A 213 21.10 10.90 7.48
N ASP A 214 21.10 11.18 8.77
CA ASP A 214 21.84 12.31 9.32
C ASP A 214 23.35 12.11 9.09
N PRO A 215 24.02 12.99 8.32
CA PRO A 215 25.44 12.85 8.04
C PRO A 215 26.33 13.09 9.26
N TYR A 216 25.83 13.74 10.32
CA TYR A 216 26.59 14.05 11.53
C TYR A 216 26.54 12.91 12.55
N THR A 217 25.35 12.35 12.79
CA THR A 217 25.17 11.25 13.74
C THR A 217 25.24 9.88 13.09
N GLY A 218 25.11 9.80 11.77
CA GLY A 218 25.01 8.55 11.02
C GLY A 218 23.65 7.86 11.16
N THR A 219 22.71 8.42 11.94
CA THR A 219 21.40 7.82 12.24
C THR A 219 20.50 7.82 11.01
N TYR A 220 19.83 6.70 10.76
CA TYR A 220 18.81 6.60 9.72
C TYR A 220 17.42 6.93 10.25
N TYR A 221 16.62 7.59 9.41
CA TYR A 221 15.24 7.91 9.70
C TYR A 221 14.33 7.52 8.54
N MET A 222 13.14 7.02 8.86
CA MET A 222 12.03 6.97 7.90
C MET A 222 11.32 8.32 7.89
N VAL A 223 11.00 8.81 6.71
CA VAL A 223 10.26 10.05 6.48
C VAL A 223 8.82 9.71 6.14
N MET A 224 7.87 10.19 6.95
CA MET A 224 6.47 9.79 6.91
C MET A 224 5.55 11.02 6.95
N GLN A 225 4.28 10.83 6.59
CA GLN A 225 3.23 11.83 6.79
C GLN A 225 3.02 12.13 8.28
#